data_AF-A0A3D3G023-F1
#
_entry.id   AF-A0A3D3G023-F1
#
_cell.length_a   1.000
_cell.length_b   1.000
_cell.length_c   1.000
_cell.angle_alpha   90.00
_cell.angle_beta   90.00
_cell.angle_gamma   90.00
#
_symmetry.space_group_name_H-M   'P 1'
#
loop_
_entity.id
_entity.type
_entity.pdbx_description
1 polymer ?
#
loop_
_entity_poly.entity_id
_entity_poly.type
_entity_poly.pdbx_seq_one_letter_code
_entity_poly.pdbx_strand_id
1 'polypeptide(L)'
;MDKKKSEWLSIREIFYICLAAYAYSVWISWVLPDYLPFAKAENIYFSALLGFIFLIFYIVLVPGLRSKRRQKRINYLSYVLLLGYWIIKKIGEH
;
A
#
# COMPACT_ATOMS: atom_id res chain seq x y z
N MET A 1 -4.56 34.42 18.30
CA MET A 1 -5.21 33.68 17.20
C MET A 1 -4.12 32.92 16.47
N ASP A 2 -3.80 31.71 16.94
CA ASP A 2 -2.72 30.91 16.39
C ASP A 2 -2.99 30.60 14.92
N LYS A 3 -2.16 31.17 14.04
CA LYS A 3 -2.14 30.84 12.62
C LYS A 3 -1.82 29.35 12.53
N LYS A 4 -2.87 28.54 12.34
CA LYS A 4 -2.80 27.12 12.02
C LYS A 4 -2.03 27.01 10.71
N LYS A 5 -0.71 26.84 10.81
CA LYS A 5 0.19 26.65 9.68
C LYS A 5 -0.39 25.46 8.91
N SER A 6 -0.84 25.69 7.68
CA SER A 6 -1.26 24.59 6.81
C SER A 6 -0.05 23.66 6.69
N GLU A 7 -0.09 22.51 7.37
CA GLU A 7 0.92 21.47 7.28
C GLU A 7 0.77 20.81 5.90
N TRP A 8 1.13 21.55 4.86
CA TRP A 8 1.33 20.97 3.54
C TRP A 8 2.41 19.88 3.67
N LEU A 9 2.13 18.71 3.10
CA LEU A 9 3.08 17.61 3.08
C LEU A 9 4.32 18.04 2.29
N SER A 10 5.50 17.70 2.82
CA SER A 10 6.73 17.88 2.06
C SER A 10 6.76 16.92 0.86
N ILE A 11 7.44 17.30 -0.22
CA ILE A 11 7.65 16.44 -1.40
C ILE A 11 8.18 15.06 -1.00
N ARG A 12 9.08 15.02 0.01
CA ARG A 12 9.62 13.76 0.55
C ARG A 12 8.54 12.89 1.20
N GLU A 13 7.60 13.48 1.93
CA GLU A 13 6.49 12.74 2.53
C GLU A 13 5.53 12.23 1.47
N ILE A 14 5.22 13.04 0.45
CA ILE A 14 4.39 12.62 -0.70
C ILE A 14 5.04 11.42 -1.40
N PHE A 15 6.34 11.49 -1.67
CA PHE A 15 7.08 10.39 -2.29
C PHE A 15 6.95 9.09 -1.49
N TYR A 16 7.16 9.12 -0.18
CA TYR A 16 7.05 7.91 0.66
C TYR A 16 5.61 7.38 0.75
N ILE A 17 4.60 8.25 0.70
CA ILE A 17 3.19 7.83 0.68
C ILE A 17 2.89 7.12 -0.64
N CYS A 18 3.30 7.69 -1.78
CA CYS A 18 3.12 7.07 -3.09
C CYS A 18 3.88 5.73 -3.20
N LEU A 19 5.11 5.67 -2.68
CA LEU A 19 5.92 4.46 -2.67
C LEU A 19 5.25 3.36 -1.82
N ALA A 20 4.73 3.71 -0.65
CA ALA A 20 3.99 2.79 0.20
C ALA A 20 2.67 2.33 -0.46
N ALA A 21 1.92 3.25 -1.08
CA ALA A 21 0.70 2.92 -1.81
C ALA A 21 0.98 1.90 -2.93
N TYR A 22 2.02 2.15 -3.73
CA TYR A 22 2.46 1.25 -4.79
C TYR A 22 2.83 -0.13 -4.24
N ALA A 23 3.63 -0.17 -3.16
CA ALA A 23 4.02 -1.39 -2.48
C ALA A 23 2.82 -2.25 -2.06
N TYR A 24 1.83 -1.65 -1.39
CA TYR A 24 0.60 -2.34 -0.99
C TYR A 24 -0.19 -2.87 -2.18
N SER A 25 -0.30 -2.05 -3.22
CA SER A 25 -1.10 -2.38 -4.40
C SER A 25 -0.50 -3.56 -5.17
N VAL A 26 0.83 -3.57 -5.33
CA VAL A 26 1.56 -4.69 -5.91
C VAL A 26 1.41 -5.95 -5.05
N TRP A 27 1.57 -5.81 -3.73
CA TRP A 27 1.41 -6.92 -2.79
C TRP A 27 0.03 -7.58 -2.91
N ILE A 28 -1.04 -6.78 -2.87
CA ILE A 28 -2.41 -7.27 -3.03
C ILE A 28 -2.58 -7.96 -4.39
N SER A 29 -2.09 -7.33 -5.46
CA SER A 29 -2.23 -7.85 -6.82
C SER A 29 -1.51 -9.19 -7.03
N TRP A 30 -0.47 -9.48 -6.24
CA TRP A 30 0.35 -10.67 -6.38
C TRP A 30 0.00 -11.77 -5.39
N VAL A 31 -0.43 -11.42 -4.17
CA VAL A 31 -0.80 -12.39 -3.13
C VAL A 31 -2.22 -12.85 -3.32
N LEU A 32 -3.16 -11.91 -3.49
CA LEU A 32 -4.58 -12.21 -3.48
C LEU A 32 -5.05 -13.21 -4.55
N PRO A 33 -4.44 -13.29 -5.77
CA PRO A 33 -4.88 -14.24 -6.77
C PRO A 33 -4.81 -15.72 -6.33
N ASP A 34 -3.87 -16.05 -5.44
CA ASP A 34 -3.64 -17.43 -4.99
C ASP A 34 -4.65 -17.87 -3.91
N TYR A 35 -5.38 -16.93 -3.30
CA TYR A 35 -6.34 -17.18 -2.23
C TYR A 35 -7.81 -17.02 -2.66
N LEU A 36 -8.05 -16.55 -3.89
CA LEU A 36 -9.40 -16.33 -4.40
C LEU A 36 -9.97 -17.61 -5.04
N PRO A 37 -11.28 -17.87 -4.90
CA PRO A 37 -11.90 -19.12 -5.34
C PRO A 37 -12.26 -19.16 -6.84
N PHE A 38 -11.87 -18.16 -7.64
CA PHE A 38 -12.22 -18.10 -9.08
C PHE A 38 -11.15 -18.69 -9.99
N ALA A 39 -11.42 -18.70 -11.29
CA ALA A 39 -10.44 -19.12 -12.28
C ALA A 39 -9.19 -18.22 -12.22
N LYS A 40 -8.01 -18.79 -12.44
CA LYS A 40 -6.71 -18.10 -12.27
C LYS A 40 -6.64 -16.74 -12.97
N ALA A 41 -7.19 -16.63 -14.18
CA ALA A 41 -7.23 -15.36 -14.92
C ALA A 41 -8.13 -14.33 -14.22
N GLU A 42 -9.33 -14.72 -13.80
CA GLU A 42 -10.29 -13.84 -13.08
C GLU A 42 -9.70 -13.36 -11.76
N ASN A 43 -9.02 -14.24 -11.02
CA ASN A 43 -8.31 -13.92 -9.79
C ASN A 43 -7.24 -12.85 -10.00
N ILE A 44 -6.47 -12.94 -11.10
CA ILE A 44 -5.43 -11.95 -11.44
C ILE A 44 -6.08 -10.59 -11.73
N TYR A 45 -7.11 -10.55 -12.57
CA TYR A 45 -7.80 -9.28 -12.91
C TYR A 45 -8.47 -8.66 -11.67
N PHE A 46 -9.15 -9.46 -10.86
CA PHE A 46 -9.83 -9.00 -9.66
C PHE A 46 -8.84 -8.48 -8.61
N SER A 47 -7.70 -9.17 -8.43
CA SER A 47 -6.66 -8.73 -7.51
C SER A 47 -5.95 -7.46 -7.97
N ALA A 48 -5.71 -7.31 -9.27
CA ALA A 48 -5.17 -6.08 -9.84
C ALA A 48 -6.14 -4.90 -9.66
N LEU A 49 -7.44 -5.12 -9.86
CA LEU A 49 -8.48 -4.11 -9.61
C LEU A 49 -8.51 -3.70 -8.14
N LEU A 50 -8.47 -4.66 -7.21
CA LEU A 50 -8.42 -4.38 -5.78
C LEU A 50 -7.14 -3.66 -5.37
N GLY A 51 -5.98 -4.04 -5.94
CA GLY A 51 -4.72 -3.33 -5.75
C GLY A 51 -4.82 -1.87 -6.21
N PHE A 52 -5.42 -1.61 -7.38
CA PHE A 52 -5.62 -0.26 -7.89
C PHE A 52 -6.57 0.58 -7.02
N ILE A 53 -7.66 -0.01 -6.54
CA ILE A 53 -8.57 0.64 -5.57
C ILE A 53 -7.79 1.00 -4.31
N PHE A 54 -6.98 0.08 -3.79
CA PHE A 54 -6.16 0.30 -2.60
C PHE A 54 -5.13 1.41 -2.79
N LEU A 55 -4.52 1.51 -3.97
CA LEU A 55 -3.60 2.59 -4.36
C LEU A 55 -4.26 3.95 -4.17
N ILE A 56 -5.44 4.13 -4.77
CA ILE A 56 -6.19 5.40 -4.75
C ILE A 56 -6.59 5.73 -3.32
N PHE A 57 -7.17 4.76 -2.60
CA PHE A 57 -7.56 4.97 -1.21
C PHE A 57 -6.37 5.38 -0.35
N TYR A 58 -5.22 4.74 -0.51
CA TYR A 58 -4.03 5.04 0.29
C TYR A 58 -3.51 6.46 0.02
N ILE A 59 -3.42 6.85 -1.26
CA ILE A 59 -2.96 8.20 -1.66
C ILE A 59 -3.91 9.28 -1.14
N VAL A 60 -5.21 9.01 -1.02
CA VAL A 60 -6.20 9.98 -0.51
C VAL A 60 -6.26 10.00 1.03
N LEU A 61 -6.29 8.82 1.67
CA LEU A 61 -6.47 8.69 3.13
C LEU A 61 -5.22 9.06 3.92
N VAL A 62 -4.04 8.62 3.48
CA VAL A 62 -2.82 8.73 4.28
C VAL A 62 -2.36 10.18 4.44
N PRO A 63 -2.51 11.08 3.46
CA PRO A 63 -2.35 12.51 3.65
C PRO A 63 -3.33 13.15 4.65
N GLY A 64 -4.57 12.63 4.73
CA GLY A 64 -5.60 13.13 5.64
C GLY A 64 -5.37 12.77 7.10
N LEU A 65 -4.40 11.90 7.41
CA LEU A 65 -4.08 11.52 8.77
C LEU A 65 -3.37 12.65 9.52
N ARG A 66 -4.07 13.23 10.49
CA ARG A 66 -3.59 14.33 11.35
C ARG A 66 -2.33 14.03 12.17
N SER A 67 -1.92 12.76 12.28
CA SER A 67 -0.79 12.34 13.10
C SER A 67 0.36 11.82 12.23
N LYS A 68 1.47 12.56 12.19
CA LYS A 68 2.70 12.14 11.49
C LYS A 68 3.27 10.81 11.99
N ARG A 69 3.06 10.45 13.27
CA ARG A 69 3.45 9.14 13.81
C ARG A 69 2.63 8.01 13.19
N ARG A 70 1.31 8.19 13.05
CA ARG A 70 0.43 7.19 12.40
C ARG A 70 0.78 7.04 10.93
N GLN A 71 1.00 8.16 10.23
CA GLN A 71 1.41 8.17 8.83
C GLN A 71 2.71 7.37 8.60
N LYS A 72 3.73 7.60 9.44
CA LYS A 72 4.98 6.83 9.41
C LYS A 72 4.77 5.35 9.68
N ARG A 73 3.95 4.98 10.68
CA ARG A 73 3.68 3.55 10.98
C ARG A 73 3.05 2.82 9.81
N ILE A 74 2.06 3.42 9.15
CA ILE A 74 1.38 2.81 8.00
C ILE A 74 2.35 2.66 6.82
N ASN A 75 3.19 3.67 6.57
CA ASN A 75 4.25 3.59 5.55
C ASN A 75 5.29 2.51 5.91
N TYR A 76 5.71 2.38 7.18
CA TYR A 76 6.66 1.32 7.56
C TYR A 76 6.09 -0.09 7.39
N LEU A 77 4.81 -0.26 7.72
CA LEU A 77 4.10 -1.53 7.58
C LEU A 77 4.07 -2.00 6.11
N SER A 78 4.08 -1.07 5.15
CA SER A 78 4.10 -1.40 3.71
C SER A 78 5.38 -2.11 3.31
N TYR A 79 6.53 -1.64 3.80
CA TYR A 79 7.83 -2.24 3.52
C TYR A 79 7.94 -3.63 4.16
N VAL A 80 7.39 -3.80 5.37
CA VAL A 80 7.36 -5.10 6.06
C VAL A 80 6.50 -6.11 5.30
N LEU A 81 5.34 -5.69 4.77
CA LEU A 81 4.48 -6.57 3.97
C LEU A 81 5.13 -6.95 2.63
N LEU A 82 5.79 -6.00 1.97
CA LEU A 82 6.59 -6.25 0.76
C LEU A 82 7.69 -7.30 1.02
N LEU A 83 8.43 -7.12 2.12
CA LEU A 83 9.49 -8.06 2.52
C LEU A 83 8.91 -9.43 2.86
N GLY A 84 7.79 -9.47 3.59
CA GLY A 84 7.08 -10.70 3.94
C GLY A 84 6.61 -11.46 2.70
N TYR A 85 6.09 -10.77 1.70
CA TYR A 85 5.76 -11.40 0.42
C TYR A 85 6.98 -11.98 -0.28
N TRP A 86 8.07 -11.22 -0.35
CA TRP A 86 9.28 -11.70 -1.00
C TRP A 86 9.81 -12.97 -0.33
N ILE A 87 9.72 -13.06 0.99
CA ILE A 87 10.04 -14.27 1.76
C ILE A 87 9.08 -15.42 1.42
N ILE A 88 7.77 -15.20 1.43
CA ILE A 88 6.77 -16.24 1.12
C ILE A 88 6.96 -16.77 -0.31
N LYS A 89 7.15 -15.88 -1.28
CA LYS A 89 7.39 -16.27 -2.68
C LYS A 89 8.66 -17.10 -2.83
N LYS A 90 9.75 -16.67 -2.20
CA LYS A 90 11.03 -17.40 -2.24
C LYS A 90 10.93 -18.78 -1.58
N ILE A 91 10.12 -18.92 -0.54
CA ILE A 91 9.89 -20.20 0.14
C ILE A 91 8.98 -21.11 -0.69
N GLY A 92 7.95 -20.59 -1.36
CA GLY A 92 7.03 -21.37 -2.19
C GLY A 92 7.58 -21.80 -3.57
N GLU A 93 8.73 -21.26 -3.99
CA GLU A 93 9.45 -21.68 -5.20
C GLU A 93 10.40 -22.89 -4.96
N HIS A 94 10.49 -23.39 -3.72
CA HIS A 94 11.21 -24.62 -3.34
C HIS A 94 10.26 -25.79 -3.10
#